data_AF-A0A372F555-F1
#
_entry.id   AF-A0A372F555-F1
#
_cell.length_a   1.000
_cell.length_b   1.000
_cell.length_c   1.000
_cell.angle_alpha   90.00
_cell.angle_beta   90.00
_cell.angle_gamma   90.00
#
_symmetry.space_group_name_H-M   'P 1'
#
loop_
_entity.id
_entity.type
_entity.pdbx_description
1 polymer ?
#
loop_
_entity_poly.entity_id
_entity_poly.type
_entity_poly.pdbx_seq_one_letter_code
_entity_poly.pdbx_strand_id
1 'polypeptide(L)'
;MKQLSSDAPQSIQSVDILRGLVMVLMAIDHVRVVERAKNWFTNALAVFGRVPMFYYLMHILLIHISALIVNYLREGASHQEWYATAPFAGVPEANRWPLSLLYLVFLIDVAILYVKCRWYDNYKKSHPEKGWLKYL
;
A
#
# COMPACT_ATOMS: atom_id res chain seq x y z
N MET A 1 44.45 -43.22 -9.55
CA MET A 1 43.02 -43.59 -9.36
C MET A 1 42.15 -42.50 -9.97
N LYS A 2 41.47 -42.86 -11.08
CA LYS A 2 40.23 -42.26 -11.64
C LYS A 2 40.07 -40.72 -11.59
N GLN A 3 40.57 -40.07 -12.64
CA GLN A 3 39.87 -38.93 -13.24
C GLN A 3 38.49 -39.43 -13.73
N LEU A 4 37.44 -39.20 -12.96
CA LEU A 4 36.06 -39.38 -13.40
C LEU A 4 35.57 -38.03 -13.93
N SER A 5 35.58 -37.90 -15.25
CA SER A 5 34.49 -37.34 -16.05
C SER A 5 33.49 -36.47 -15.26
N SER A 6 33.74 -35.16 -15.22
CA SER A 6 32.71 -34.16 -14.95
C SER A 6 32.20 -33.60 -16.29
N ASP A 7 31.78 -34.47 -17.20
CA ASP A 7 30.86 -34.11 -18.28
C ASP A 7 29.49 -33.84 -17.64
N ALA A 8 29.35 -32.70 -16.97
CA ALA A 8 28.01 -32.14 -16.78
C ALA A 8 27.46 -31.94 -18.20
N PRO A 9 26.35 -32.59 -18.59
CA PRO A 9 25.91 -32.60 -19.96
C PRO A 9 25.76 -31.15 -20.44
N GLN A 10 26.56 -30.77 -21.44
CA GLN A 10 26.67 -29.40 -21.97
C GLN A 10 25.30 -28.81 -22.39
N SER A 11 24.29 -29.67 -22.58
CA SER A 11 22.89 -29.30 -22.81
C SER A 11 22.20 -28.67 -21.60
N ILE A 12 22.49 -29.09 -20.36
CA ILE A 12 21.84 -28.54 -19.16
C ILE A 12 22.35 -27.13 -18.86
N GLN A 13 23.67 -26.89 -18.97
CA GLN A 13 24.23 -25.55 -18.83
C GLN A 13 23.71 -24.58 -19.91
N SER A 14 23.55 -25.06 -21.14
CA SER A 14 22.98 -24.25 -22.22
C SER A 14 21.53 -23.85 -21.93
N VAL A 15 20.73 -24.76 -21.37
CA VAL A 15 19.32 -24.53 -21.02
C VAL A 15 19.19 -23.56 -19.84
N ASP A 16 20.06 -23.66 -18.83
CA ASP A 16 20.03 -22.78 -17.66
C ASP A 16 20.41 -21.33 -18.03
N ILE A 17 21.41 -21.16 -18.91
CA ILE A 17 21.78 -19.85 -19.46
C ILE A 17 20.62 -19.26 -20.28
N LEU A 18 19.94 -20.09 -21.10
CA LEU A 18 18.79 -19.66 -21.89
C LEU A 18 17.63 -19.21 -21.01
N ARG A 19 17.32 -19.96 -19.95
CA ARG A 19 16.28 -19.60 -18.98
C ARG A 19 16.61 -18.31 -18.23
N GLY A 20 17.86 -18.15 -17.79
CA GLY A 20 18.34 -16.92 -17.16
C GLY A 20 18.19 -15.71 -18.09
N LEU A 21 18.57 -15.86 -19.36
CA LEU A 21 18.45 -14.81 -20.36
C LEU A 21 17.00 -14.46 -20.66
N VAL A 22 16.11 -15.45 -20.77
CA VAL A 22 14.66 -15.22 -20.94
C VAL A 22 14.05 -14.49 -19.75
N MET A 23 14.42 -14.82 -18.50
CA MET A 23 13.94 -14.10 -17.31
C MET A 23 14.39 -12.63 -17.32
N VAL A 24 15.64 -12.35 -17.69
CA VAL A 24 16.15 -10.97 -17.79
C VAL A 24 15.41 -10.19 -18.87
N LEU A 25 15.20 -10.79 -20.05
CA LEU A 25 14.45 -10.14 -21.14
C LEU A 25 12.99 -9.86 -20.74
N MET A 26 12.32 -10.82 -20.10
CA MET A 26 10.94 -10.66 -19.64
C MET A 26 10.81 -9.58 -18.55
N ALA A 27 11.80 -9.46 -17.65
CA ALA A 27 11.85 -8.40 -16.65
C ALA A 27 12.04 -7.01 -17.29
N ILE A 28 12.95 -6.89 -18.26
CA ILE A 28 13.17 -5.62 -18.99
C ILE A 28 11.93 -5.23 -19.78
N ASP A 29 11.27 -6.20 -20.43
CA ASP A 29 10.04 -5.94 -21.17
C ASP A 29 8.91 -5.45 -20.25
N HIS A 30 8.75 -6.06 -19.07
CA HIS A 30 7.83 -5.57 -18.05
C HIS A 30 8.15 -4.13 -17.61
N VAL A 31 9.43 -3.81 -17.36
CA VAL A 31 9.84 -2.45 -16.98
C VAL A 31 9.52 -1.45 -18.08
N ARG A 32 9.75 -1.80 -19.36
CA ARG A 32 9.40 -0.95 -20.50
C ARG A 32 7.90 -0.77 -20.68
N VAL A 33 7.11 -1.81 -20.44
CA VAL A 33 5.64 -1.72 -20.44
C VAL A 33 5.15 -0.82 -19.31
N VAL A 34 5.76 -0.92 -18.12
CA VAL A 34 5.45 -0.05 -16.98
C VAL A 34 5.88 1.40 -17.23
N GLU A 35 7.04 1.63 -17.87
CA GLU A 35 7.50 2.98 -18.25
C GLU A 35 6.61 3.62 -19.32
N ARG A 36 6.13 2.85 -20.31
CA ARG A 36 5.18 3.36 -21.32
C ARG A 36 3.76 3.49 -20.80
N ALA A 37 3.40 2.74 -19.76
CA ALA A 37 2.13 2.89 -19.07
C ALA A 37 2.14 4.18 -18.25
N LYS A 38 2.01 5.32 -18.94
CA LYS A 38 1.59 6.60 -18.37
C LYS A 38 0.10 6.52 -18.02
N ASN A 39 -0.28 5.49 -17.26
CA ASN A 39 -1.65 5.19 -16.90
C ASN A 39 -2.05 5.98 -15.65
N TRP A 40 -3.36 6.07 -15.43
CA TRP A 40 -3.96 6.53 -14.17
C TRP A 40 -3.20 5.99 -12.95
N PHE A 41 -2.81 4.72 -12.95
CA PHE A 41 -2.20 4.03 -11.80
C PHE A 41 -0.85 4.63 -11.42
N THR A 42 -0.01 4.94 -12.40
CA THR A 42 1.30 5.58 -12.19
C THR A 42 1.13 6.99 -11.61
N ASN A 43 0.13 7.74 -12.10
CA ASN A 43 -0.23 9.03 -11.54
C ASN A 43 -0.81 8.91 -10.12
N ALA A 44 -1.64 7.91 -9.85
CA ALA A 44 -2.19 7.66 -8.52
C ALA A 44 -1.09 7.29 -7.52
N LEU A 45 -0.17 6.40 -7.91
CA LEU A 45 0.98 6.02 -7.10
C LEU A 45 1.94 7.18 -6.88
N ALA A 46 2.13 8.03 -7.89
CA ALA A 46 2.90 9.26 -7.76
C ALA A 46 2.26 10.28 -6.80
N VAL A 47 0.93 10.32 -6.66
CA VAL A 47 0.25 11.15 -5.65
C VAL A 47 0.56 10.66 -4.24
N PHE A 48 0.57 9.34 -4.01
CA PHE A 48 0.96 8.76 -2.72
C PHE A 48 2.43 9.00 -2.39
N GLY A 49 3.33 8.83 -3.36
CA GLY A 49 4.78 9.00 -3.17
C GLY A 49 5.22 10.45 -2.97
N ARG A 50 4.41 11.44 -3.37
CA ARG A 50 4.77 12.87 -3.27
C ARG A 50 4.45 13.50 -1.92
N VAL A 51 3.58 12.89 -1.14
CA VAL A 51 3.13 13.40 0.18
C VAL A 51 3.04 12.30 1.25
N PRO A 52 4.10 11.49 1.44
CA PRO A 52 4.04 10.34 2.34
C PRO A 52 3.78 10.76 3.79
N MET A 53 4.37 11.86 4.28
CA MET A 53 4.17 12.31 5.66
C MET A 53 2.74 12.77 5.93
N PHE A 54 2.15 13.55 5.02
CA PHE A 54 0.74 13.93 5.10
C PHE A 54 -0.20 12.71 5.08
N TYR A 55 0.10 11.69 4.25
CA TYR A 55 -0.66 10.45 4.20
C TYR A 55 -0.69 9.77 5.57
N TYR A 56 0.46 9.56 6.20
CA TYR A 56 0.52 8.90 7.51
C TYR A 56 -0.24 9.65 8.59
N LEU A 57 -0.08 10.98 8.67
CA LEU A 57 -0.77 11.81 9.67
C LEU A 57 -2.30 11.76 9.49
N MET A 58 -2.77 11.91 8.25
CA MET A 58 -4.21 11.85 7.95
C MET A 58 -4.76 10.44 8.10
N HIS A 59 -3.98 9.41 7.77
CA HIS A 59 -4.39 8.02 7.88
C HIS A 59 -4.70 7.66 9.34
N ILE A 60 -3.77 7.94 10.25
CA ILE A 60 -3.95 7.66 11.68
C ILE A 60 -5.18 8.39 12.21
N LEU A 61 -5.39 9.66 11.85
CA LEU A 61 -6.58 10.40 12.28
C LEU A 61 -7.87 9.79 11.71
N LEU A 62 -7.87 9.41 10.43
CA LEU A 62 -9.06 8.86 9.77
C LEU A 62 -9.47 7.51 10.33
N ILE A 63 -8.54 6.57 10.53
CA ILE A 63 -8.88 5.26 11.10
C ILE A 63 -9.48 5.39 12.51
N HIS A 64 -9.03 6.34 13.32
CA HIS A 64 -9.56 6.57 14.66
C HIS A 64 -10.97 7.18 14.60
N ILE A 65 -11.18 8.19 13.76
CA ILE A 65 -12.50 8.80 13.57
C ILE A 65 -13.49 7.77 12.99
N SER A 66 -13.07 7.03 11.97
CA SER A 66 -13.88 5.97 11.35
C SER A 66 -14.26 4.89 12.36
N ALA A 67 -13.34 4.50 13.25
CA ALA A 67 -13.65 3.56 14.33
C ALA A 67 -14.65 4.09 15.35
N LEU A 68 -14.53 5.35 15.77
CA LEU A 68 -15.50 5.99 16.65
C LEU A 68 -16.88 6.11 16.00
N ILE A 69 -16.94 6.47 14.71
CA ILE A 69 -18.20 6.59 13.94
C ILE A 69 -18.89 5.23 13.84
N VAL A 70 -18.17 4.19 13.43
CA VAL A 70 -18.73 2.84 13.29
C VAL A 70 -19.25 2.33 14.63
N ASN A 71 -18.49 2.56 15.71
CA ASN A 71 -18.89 2.13 17.05
C ASN A 71 -20.14 2.88 17.53
N TYR A 72 -20.17 4.20 17.35
CA TYR A 72 -21.34 5.02 17.66
C TYR A 72 -22.59 4.59 16.88
N LEU A 73 -22.45 4.28 15.58
CA LEU A 73 -23.57 3.84 14.74
C LEU A 73 -24.08 2.43 15.11
N ARG A 74 -23.21 1.54 15.59
CA ARG A 74 -23.61 0.16 15.96
C ARG A 74 -24.15 0.05 17.37
N GLU A 75 -23.48 0.67 18.34
CA GLU A 75 -23.70 0.43 19.77
C GLU A 75 -24.22 1.67 20.51
N GLY A 76 -24.25 2.84 19.87
CA GLY A 76 -24.70 4.10 20.48
C GLY A 76 -23.74 4.66 21.53
N ALA A 77 -22.61 3.99 21.78
CA ALA A 77 -21.58 4.39 22.73
C ALA A 77 -20.18 4.23 22.12
N SER A 78 -19.31 5.19 22.41
CA SER A 78 -17.90 5.14 22.00
C SER A 78 -17.11 4.32 23.03
N HIS A 79 -17.13 2.99 22.92
CA HIS A 79 -16.34 2.10 23.77
C HIS A 79 -14.84 2.13 23.37
N GLN A 80 -14.19 3.26 23.61
CA GLN A 80 -12.78 3.50 23.27
C GLN A 80 -11.82 2.59 24.07
N GLU A 81 -12.24 2.19 25.27
CA GLU A 81 -11.53 1.28 26.18
C GLU A 81 -11.18 -0.07 25.54
N TRP A 82 -12.03 -0.55 24.63
CA TRP A 82 -11.89 -1.85 23.97
C TRP A 82 -10.74 -1.91 22.96
N TYR A 83 -10.29 -0.75 22.49
CA TYR A 83 -9.24 -0.63 21.48
C TYR A 83 -7.92 -0.11 22.07
N ALA A 84 -7.86 0.09 23.39
CA ALA A 84 -6.69 0.63 24.06
C ALA A 84 -5.56 -0.41 24.27
N THR A 85 -5.89 -1.70 24.35
CA THR A 85 -4.91 -2.77 24.63
C THR A 85 -5.02 -3.96 23.68
N ALA A 86 -3.92 -4.27 22.98
CA ALA A 86 -3.78 -5.52 22.24
C ALA A 86 -3.66 -6.68 23.26
N PRO A 87 -4.41 -7.79 23.10
CA PRO A 87 -4.92 -8.33 21.83
C PRO A 87 -6.43 -8.16 21.61
N PHE A 88 -7.04 -7.02 21.99
CA PHE A 88 -8.48 -6.77 21.83
C PHE A 88 -9.36 -7.85 22.50
N ALA A 89 -8.81 -8.52 23.52
CA ALA A 89 -9.43 -9.66 24.20
C ALA A 89 -10.61 -9.27 25.09
N GLY A 90 -10.80 -7.98 25.35
CA GLY A 90 -11.91 -7.45 26.14
C GLY A 90 -13.22 -7.23 25.36
N VAL A 91 -13.23 -7.46 24.04
CA VAL A 91 -14.42 -7.21 23.21
C VAL A 91 -15.34 -8.44 23.21
N PRO A 92 -16.63 -8.30 23.62
CA PRO A 92 -17.62 -9.36 23.51
C PRO A 92 -17.70 -9.89 22.07
N GLU A 93 -17.86 -11.21 21.90
CA GLU A 93 -17.81 -11.82 20.56
C GLU A 93 -18.86 -11.25 19.59
N ALA A 94 -20.01 -10.83 20.13
CA ALA A 94 -21.10 -10.20 19.38
C ALA A 94 -20.72 -8.83 18.78
N ASN A 95 -19.75 -8.14 19.38
CA ASN A 95 -19.37 -6.77 19.02
C ASN A 95 -18.06 -6.72 18.22
N ARG A 96 -17.44 -7.88 17.96
CA ARG A 96 -16.28 -7.96 17.07
C ARG A 96 -16.68 -7.60 15.66
N TRP A 97 -15.87 -6.76 15.01
CA TRP A 97 -16.14 -6.34 13.65
C TRP A 97 -15.98 -7.54 12.70
N PRO A 98 -16.98 -7.82 11.85
CA PRO A 98 -16.81 -8.83 10.82
C PRO A 98 -15.73 -8.35 9.83
N LEU A 99 -14.94 -9.30 9.30
CA LEU A 99 -13.86 -8.99 8.36
C LEU A 99 -14.34 -8.12 7.18
N SER A 100 -15.56 -8.37 6.69
CA SER A 100 -16.17 -7.60 5.60
C SER A 100 -16.32 -6.11 5.95
N LEU A 101 -16.77 -5.79 7.16
CA LEU A 101 -16.93 -4.40 7.61
C LEU A 101 -15.58 -3.72 7.77
N LEU A 102 -14.60 -4.43 8.33
CA LEU A 102 -13.23 -3.92 8.44
C LEU A 102 -12.66 -3.55 7.06
N TYR A 103 -12.82 -4.44 6.07
CA TYR A 103 -12.36 -4.18 4.71
C TYR A 103 -13.13 -3.04 4.03
N LEU A 104 -14.43 -2.88 4.29
CA LEU A 104 -15.21 -1.76 3.76
C LEU A 104 -14.74 -0.42 4.32
N VAL A 105 -14.56 -0.31 5.64
CA VAL A 105 -14.04 0.91 6.29
C VAL A 105 -12.65 1.22 5.76
N PHE A 106 -11.78 0.22 5.68
CA PHE A 106 -10.45 0.37 5.12
C PHE A 106 -10.47 0.90 3.67
N LEU A 107 -11.31 0.34 2.79
CA LEU A 107 -11.44 0.81 1.42
C LEU A 107 -11.96 2.26 1.35
N ILE A 108 -12.90 2.62 2.21
CA ILE A 108 -13.44 3.98 2.30
C ILE A 108 -12.35 4.95 2.77
N ASP A 109 -11.61 4.62 3.82
CA ASP A 109 -10.52 5.45 4.34
C ASP A 109 -9.43 5.68 3.29
N VAL A 110 -9.03 4.63 2.56
CA VAL A 110 -8.07 4.71 1.45
C VAL A 110 -8.60 5.61 0.33
N ALA A 111 -9.88 5.49 -0.03
CA ALA A 111 -10.50 6.33 -1.06
C ALA A 111 -10.54 7.80 -0.64
N ILE A 112 -10.91 8.09 0.63
CA ILE A 112 -10.92 9.45 1.18
C ILE A 112 -9.49 10.02 1.19
N LEU A 113 -8.50 9.26 1.65
CA LEU A 113 -7.10 9.70 1.65
C LEU A 113 -6.62 10.00 0.25
N TYR A 114 -6.94 9.16 -0.73
CA TYR A 114 -6.56 9.38 -2.12
C TYR A 114 -7.06 10.75 -2.62
N VAL A 115 -8.34 11.07 -2.37
CA VAL A 115 -8.92 12.36 -2.76
C VAL A 115 -8.24 13.52 -2.02
N LYS A 116 -8.01 13.40 -0.71
CA LYS A 116 -7.33 14.44 0.08
C LYS A 116 -5.88 14.66 -0.37
N CYS A 117 -5.12 13.59 -0.64
CA CYS A 117 -3.75 13.68 -1.15
C CYS A 117 -3.69 14.35 -2.53
N ARG A 118 -4.65 14.02 -3.41
CA ARG A 118 -4.73 14.65 -4.74
C ARG A 118 -5.06 16.14 -4.63
N TRP A 119 -5.96 16.52 -3.73
CA TRP A 119 -6.27 17.92 -3.47
C TRP A 119 -5.05 18.67 -2.89
N TYR A 120 -4.35 18.05 -1.93
CA TYR A 120 -3.16 18.64 -1.31
C TYR A 120 -2.01 18.85 -2.33
N ASP A 121 -1.81 17.91 -3.25
CA ASP A 121 -0.84 18.07 -4.35
C ASP A 121 -1.14 19.30 -5.22
N ASN A 122 -2.41 19.52 -5.57
CA ASN A 122 -2.83 20.71 -6.30
C ASN A 122 -2.68 21.99 -5.45
N TYR A 123 -3.00 21.91 -4.15
CA TYR A 123 -2.84 23.04 -3.23
C TYR A 123 -1.36 23.46 -3.11
N LYS A 124 -0.44 22.49 -2.97
CA LYS A 124 1.02 22.73 -2.93
C LYS A 124 1.54 23.39 -4.21
N LYS A 125 0.98 23.05 -5.37
CA LYS A 125 1.33 23.69 -6.66
C LYS A 125 0.82 25.13 -6.77
N SER A 126 -0.35 25.42 -6.20
CA SER A 126 -0.97 26.74 -6.23
C SER A 126 -0.39 27.74 -5.23
N HIS A 127 0.31 27.27 -4.20
CA HIS A 127 0.90 28.11 -3.14
C HIS A 127 2.41 27.83 -2.94
N PRO A 128 3.25 28.06 -3.97
CA PRO A 128 4.70 27.80 -3.89
C PRO A 128 5.44 28.70 -2.89
N GLU A 129 4.84 29.81 -2.45
CA GLU A 129 5.40 30.78 -1.51
C GLU A 129 5.56 30.24 -0.08
N LYS A 130 4.81 29.19 0.29
CA LYS A 130 4.86 28.60 1.64
C LYS A 130 5.86 27.45 1.68
N GLY A 131 7.13 27.77 1.87
CA GLY A 131 8.24 26.80 1.91
C GLY A 131 8.08 25.66 2.92
N TRP A 132 7.31 25.85 4.00
CA TRP A 132 7.01 24.79 4.98
C TRP A 132 6.15 23.65 4.39
N LEU A 133 5.30 23.92 3.39
CA LEU A 133 4.54 22.88 2.66
C LEU A 133 5.46 21.91 1.89
N LYS A 134 6.76 22.24 1.73
CA LYS A 134 7.73 21.32 1.15
C LYS A 134 8.09 20.17 2.09
N TYR A 135 8.01 20.41 3.40
CA TYR A 135 8.39 19.46 4.45
C TYR A 135 7.20 18.65 5.01
N LEU A 136 5.96 19.08 4.73
CA LEU A 136 4.74 18.33 4.98
C LEU A 136 4.32 17.53 3.72
#